data_AF-A0A2A3HFQ3-F1
#
_entry.id   AF-A0A2A3HFQ3-F1
#
_cell.length_a   1.000
_cell.length_b   1.000
_cell.length_c   1.000
_cell.angle_alpha   90.00
_cell.angle_beta   90.00
_cell.angle_gamma   90.00
#
_symmetry.space_group_name_H-M   'P 1'
#
loop_
_entity.id
_entity.type
_entity.pdbx_description
1 polymer ?
#
loop_
_entity_poly.entity_id
_entity_poly.type
_entity_poly.pdbx_seq_one_letter_code
_entity_poly.pdbx_strand_id
1 'polypeptide(L)'
;MKKFGNVALLAVAMIAFACVCMWGCGVDDGWGEREFRAYDVAKVVGFVDDSLVILADSREWMQETPDYAIGGHGHQRIRVFNYRVQEDGPRWTDTLDNFVDECDYVLGQLSDSVVWGGQTSLYTKVWKGPLMTFWKIGEKPIVKNISVETERCSQTFFVKNMRSWIEETIIVLSEKSLRYGGDTCQYAVLDTVAGTLTFKRLDENLKWIQKCDDVRAWGDDVYCVILDNEGENSLILKNINDTISTPRKFAIGGFWGNMIKLSGNICSIHDDEITCSDVIWYGNELANFHRQCD
;
A
#
# COMPACT_ATOMS: atom_id res chain seq x y z
N MET A 1 -57.00 -8.15 -55.10
CA MET A 1 -55.52 -8.22 -55.13
C MET A 1 -54.97 -7.68 -53.81
N LYS A 2 -54.53 -8.56 -52.90
CA LYS A 2 -54.03 -8.20 -51.57
C LYS A 2 -52.56 -7.75 -51.66
N LYS A 3 -52.30 -6.45 -51.49
CA LYS A 3 -50.97 -5.82 -51.40
C LYS A 3 -50.36 -5.98 -49.99
N PHE A 4 -50.05 -7.19 -49.57
CA PHE A 4 -49.41 -7.40 -48.25
C PHE A 4 -48.27 -8.43 -48.24
N GLY A 5 -47.79 -8.88 -49.41
CA GLY A 5 -46.72 -9.89 -49.49
C GLY A 5 -45.32 -9.37 -49.12
N ASN A 6 -44.98 -8.12 -49.48
CA ASN A 6 -43.59 -7.65 -49.38
C ASN A 6 -43.20 -7.09 -48.00
N VAL A 7 -44.15 -6.56 -47.23
CA VAL A 7 -43.87 -5.95 -45.91
C VAL A 7 -43.64 -7.04 -44.84
N ALA A 8 -44.40 -8.12 -44.90
CA ALA A 8 -44.22 -9.26 -43.99
C ALA A 8 -42.87 -9.97 -44.22
N LEU A 9 -42.42 -10.07 -45.48
CA LEU A 9 -41.15 -10.71 -45.83
C LEU A 9 -39.93 -9.88 -45.36
N LEU A 10 -40.01 -8.54 -45.44
CA LEU A 10 -38.97 -7.63 -44.94
C LEU A 10 -38.89 -7.60 -43.40
N ALA A 11 -40.03 -7.71 -42.71
CA ALA A 11 -40.05 -7.77 -41.24
C ALA A 11 -39.43 -9.08 -40.71
N VAL A 12 -39.70 -10.22 -41.35
CA VAL A 12 -39.09 -11.51 -40.98
C VAL A 12 -37.59 -11.53 -41.27
N ALA A 13 -37.14 -10.91 -42.37
CA ALA A 13 -35.71 -10.80 -42.68
C ALA A 13 -34.94 -9.93 -41.67
N MET A 14 -35.53 -8.84 -41.16
CA MET A 14 -34.90 -7.98 -40.14
C MET A 14 -34.84 -8.64 -38.76
N ILE A 15 -35.86 -9.43 -38.38
CA ILE A 15 -35.83 -10.19 -37.12
C ILE A 15 -34.82 -11.35 -37.19
N ALA A 16 -34.72 -12.02 -38.35
CA ALA A 16 -33.71 -13.06 -38.56
C ALA A 16 -32.28 -12.51 -38.51
N PHE A 17 -32.01 -11.31 -39.07
CA PHE A 17 -30.69 -10.67 -38.96
C PHE A 17 -30.39 -10.17 -37.53
N ALA A 18 -31.38 -9.65 -36.81
CA ALA A 18 -31.20 -9.22 -35.41
C ALA A 18 -30.84 -10.39 -34.47
N CYS A 19 -31.35 -11.59 -34.74
CA CYS A 19 -30.98 -12.78 -33.95
C CYS A 19 -29.57 -13.31 -34.24
N VAL A 20 -29.02 -13.09 -35.45
CA VAL A 20 -27.64 -13.51 -35.79
C VAL A 20 -26.61 -12.52 -35.23
N CYS A 21 -26.96 -11.25 -35.06
CA CYS A 21 -26.08 -10.25 -34.43
C CYS A 21 -25.97 -10.39 -32.90
N MET A 22 -26.83 -11.20 -32.27
CA MET A 22 -26.76 -11.50 -30.82
C MET A 22 -25.93 -12.75 -30.49
N TRP A 23 -25.47 -13.49 -31.51
CA TRP A 23 -24.45 -14.51 -31.36
C TRP A 23 -23.12 -13.94 -31.81
N GLY A 24 -22.59 -13.02 -31.00
CA GLY A 24 -21.16 -12.76 -31.03
C GLY A 24 -20.48 -14.09 -30.72
N CYS A 25 -19.91 -14.73 -31.74
CA CYS A 25 -18.90 -15.75 -31.55
C CYS A 25 -17.76 -15.07 -30.80
N GLY A 26 -17.79 -15.13 -29.46
CA GLY A 26 -16.58 -15.04 -28.68
C GLY A 26 -15.64 -16.08 -29.25
N VAL A 27 -14.49 -15.64 -29.74
CA VAL A 27 -13.42 -16.56 -30.06
C VAL A 27 -13.11 -17.22 -28.73
N ASP A 28 -13.52 -18.48 -28.58
CA ASP A 28 -13.08 -19.32 -27.48
C ASP A 28 -11.58 -19.47 -27.69
N ASP A 29 -10.81 -18.65 -26.97
CA ASP A 29 -9.36 -18.66 -26.99
C ASP A 29 -8.82 -19.91 -26.26
N GLY A 30 -9.73 -20.75 -25.72
CA GLY A 30 -9.44 -21.95 -24.96
C GLY A 30 -9.03 -21.67 -23.53
N TRP A 31 -9.21 -20.43 -23.04
CA TRP A 31 -8.95 -20.07 -21.66
C TRP A 31 -10.21 -20.30 -20.83
N GLY A 32 -10.07 -21.07 -19.76
CA GLY A 32 -11.13 -21.25 -18.77
C GLY A 32 -11.45 -19.95 -18.02
N GLU A 33 -12.55 -19.95 -17.27
CA GLU A 33 -12.84 -18.84 -16.35
C GLU A 33 -11.84 -18.83 -15.17
N ARG A 34 -11.64 -17.65 -14.57
CA ARG A 34 -10.83 -17.53 -13.35
C ARG A 34 -11.63 -18.03 -12.15
N GLU A 35 -11.14 -19.09 -11.51
CA GLU A 35 -11.74 -19.64 -10.30
C GLU A 35 -11.02 -19.10 -9.06
N PHE A 36 -11.77 -18.41 -8.19
CA PHE A 36 -11.24 -17.85 -6.94
C PHE A 36 -11.38 -18.83 -5.78
N ARG A 37 -10.29 -18.98 -5.03
CA ARG A 37 -10.18 -19.81 -3.83
C ARG A 37 -10.37 -19.00 -2.56
N ALA A 38 -10.12 -19.63 -1.42
CA ALA A 38 -10.11 -18.98 -0.12
C ALA A 38 -9.08 -17.83 -0.05
N TYR A 39 -9.29 -16.93 0.90
CA TYR A 39 -8.32 -15.87 1.18
C TYR A 39 -7.00 -16.44 1.69
N ASP A 40 -5.90 -15.80 1.30
CA ASP A 40 -4.56 -16.08 1.78
C ASP A 40 -4.38 -15.67 3.26
N VAL A 41 -3.18 -15.95 3.78
CA VAL A 41 -2.80 -15.54 5.13
C VAL A 41 -2.70 -14.02 5.17
N ALA A 42 -3.55 -13.42 6.00
CA ALA A 42 -3.57 -11.98 6.18
C ALA A 42 -2.28 -11.45 6.79
N LYS A 43 -1.83 -10.31 6.25
CA LYS A 43 -0.61 -9.61 6.64
C LYS A 43 -0.94 -8.29 7.31
N VAL A 44 -0.14 -7.92 8.31
CA VAL A 44 -0.21 -6.58 8.90
C VAL A 44 0.28 -5.54 7.88
N VAL A 45 -0.54 -4.52 7.65
CA VAL A 45 -0.27 -3.41 6.73
C VAL A 45 -0.04 -2.11 7.50
N GLY A 46 -0.69 -1.97 8.65
CA GLY A 46 -0.75 -0.70 9.36
C GLY A 46 -1.29 -0.82 10.77
N PHE A 47 -1.13 0.25 11.54
CA PHE A 47 -1.78 0.44 12.84
C PHE A 47 -2.57 1.74 12.80
N VAL A 48 -3.79 1.71 13.32
CA VAL A 48 -4.62 2.91 13.51
C VAL A 48 -4.60 3.15 15.00
N ASP A 49 -4.22 4.35 15.42
CA ASP A 49 -4.08 4.67 16.84
C ASP A 49 -3.26 3.62 17.61
N ASP A 50 -3.46 3.54 18.92
CA ASP A 50 -2.73 2.63 19.79
C ASP A 50 -3.44 1.29 20.00
N SER A 51 -4.58 1.03 19.35
CA SER A 51 -5.49 -0.07 19.66
C SER A 51 -5.95 -0.90 18.46
N LEU A 52 -5.84 -0.37 17.24
CA LEU A 52 -6.32 -1.05 16.03
C LEU A 52 -5.19 -1.44 15.08
N VAL A 53 -5.36 -2.59 14.43
CA VAL A 53 -4.43 -3.11 13.41
C VAL A 53 -5.16 -3.27 12.08
N ILE A 54 -4.52 -2.84 11.01
CA ILE A 54 -4.98 -3.01 9.63
C ILE A 54 -4.32 -4.27 9.07
N LEU A 55 -5.15 -5.23 8.68
CA LEU A 55 -4.72 -6.47 8.04
C LEU A 55 -5.21 -6.48 6.60
N ALA A 56 -4.41 -7.02 5.69
CA ALA A 56 -4.83 -7.25 4.32
C ALA A 56 -4.55 -8.68 3.87
N ASP A 57 -5.46 -9.19 3.06
CA ASP A 57 -5.37 -10.46 2.37
C ASP A 57 -5.95 -10.34 0.95
N SER A 58 -5.78 -11.39 0.17
CA SER A 58 -6.30 -11.53 -1.17
C SER A 58 -6.78 -12.94 -1.43
N ARG A 59 -7.65 -13.14 -2.42
CA ARG A 59 -8.00 -14.47 -2.90
C ARG A 59 -7.01 -14.89 -3.97
N GLU A 60 -6.51 -16.10 -3.84
CA GLU A 60 -5.81 -16.77 -4.93
C GLU A 60 -6.84 -17.13 -6.01
N TRP A 61 -6.49 -16.90 -7.27
CA TRP A 61 -7.26 -17.39 -8.41
C TRP A 61 -6.41 -18.31 -9.26
N MET A 62 -7.06 -19.24 -9.95
CA MET A 62 -6.46 -20.06 -10.99
C MET A 62 -7.28 -19.98 -12.27
N GLN A 63 -6.62 -20.14 -13.41
CA GLN A 63 -7.24 -20.17 -14.72
C GLN A 63 -6.58 -21.26 -15.55
N GLU A 64 -7.37 -22.18 -16.07
CA GLU A 64 -6.89 -23.16 -17.04
C GLU A 64 -6.66 -22.46 -18.39
N THR A 65 -5.50 -22.68 -18.99
CA THR A 65 -5.21 -22.29 -20.38
C THR A 65 -5.13 -23.57 -21.23
N PRO A 66 -5.07 -23.49 -22.57
CA PRO A 66 -4.96 -24.68 -23.41
C PRO A 66 -3.79 -25.61 -23.07
N ASP A 67 -2.70 -25.06 -22.53
CA ASP A 67 -1.45 -25.77 -22.31
C ASP A 67 -1.10 -25.99 -20.81
N TYR A 68 -1.60 -25.15 -19.90
CA TYR A 68 -1.28 -25.19 -18.46
C TYR A 68 -2.22 -24.32 -17.60
N ALA A 69 -2.26 -24.55 -16.29
CA ALA A 69 -2.93 -23.65 -15.35
C ALA A 69 -2.03 -22.47 -14.96
N ILE A 70 -2.57 -21.26 -15.02
CA ILE A 70 -1.97 -20.05 -14.43
C ILE A 70 -2.71 -19.67 -13.16
N GLY A 71 -2.06 -18.87 -12.31
CA GLY A 71 -2.70 -18.34 -11.11
C GLY A 71 -2.18 -16.97 -10.75
N GLY A 72 -2.90 -16.32 -9.86
CA GLY A 72 -2.58 -14.98 -9.37
C GLY A 72 -3.40 -14.63 -8.15
N HIS A 73 -3.45 -13.34 -7.84
CA HIS A 73 -4.19 -12.84 -6.69
C HIS A 73 -5.21 -11.78 -7.12
N GLY A 74 -6.34 -11.74 -6.43
CA GLY A 74 -7.37 -10.74 -6.65
C GLY A 74 -8.27 -10.60 -5.44
N HIS A 75 -9.33 -9.81 -5.59
CA HIS A 75 -10.26 -9.47 -4.52
C HIS A 75 -9.57 -9.07 -3.21
N GLN A 76 -8.65 -8.09 -3.30
CA GLN A 76 -7.92 -7.60 -2.14
C GLN A 76 -8.90 -7.08 -1.09
N ARG A 77 -8.62 -7.40 0.16
CA ARG A 77 -9.49 -7.06 1.29
C ARG A 77 -8.67 -6.47 2.41
N ILE A 78 -9.18 -5.40 3.01
CA ILE A 78 -8.66 -4.83 4.24
C ILE A 78 -9.63 -5.16 5.38
N ARG A 79 -9.07 -5.51 6.53
CA ARG A 79 -9.79 -5.79 7.77
C ARG A 79 -9.15 -5.03 8.92
N VAL A 80 -9.97 -4.47 9.79
CA VAL A 80 -9.50 -3.75 10.99
C VAL A 80 -9.91 -4.55 12.22
N PHE A 81 -8.94 -4.84 13.08
CA PHE A 81 -9.16 -5.52 14.34
C PHE A 81 -8.72 -4.63 15.49
N ASN A 82 -9.39 -4.72 16.64
CA ASN A 82 -8.79 -4.26 17.88
C ASN A 82 -7.84 -5.33 18.39
N TYR A 83 -6.56 -5.01 18.51
CA TYR A 83 -5.55 -5.98 18.94
C TYR A 83 -5.28 -5.95 20.45
N ARG A 84 -5.90 -5.01 21.18
CA ARG A 84 -5.83 -4.95 22.65
C ARG A 84 -6.89 -5.79 23.33
N VAL A 85 -7.97 -6.10 22.63
CA VAL A 85 -9.06 -6.94 23.15
C VAL A 85 -9.33 -8.07 22.18
N GLN A 86 -9.66 -9.24 22.72
CA GLN A 86 -10.05 -10.38 21.90
C GLN A 86 -11.50 -10.19 21.45
N GLU A 87 -11.69 -9.76 20.21
CA GLU A 87 -13.01 -9.65 19.58
C GLU A 87 -13.27 -10.86 18.67
N ASP A 88 -14.55 -11.24 18.55
CA ASP A 88 -15.00 -12.29 17.63
C ASP A 88 -15.10 -11.75 16.20
N GLY A 89 -13.95 -11.40 15.64
CA GLY A 89 -13.81 -10.95 14.27
C GLY A 89 -13.41 -9.47 14.11
N PRO A 90 -13.33 -9.00 12.85
CA PRO A 90 -12.92 -7.63 12.56
C PRO A 90 -14.02 -6.63 12.87
N ARG A 91 -13.64 -5.45 13.37
CA ARG A 91 -14.53 -4.29 13.53
C ARG A 91 -15.00 -3.73 12.19
N TRP A 92 -14.19 -3.90 11.16
CA TRP A 92 -14.49 -3.41 9.82
C TRP A 92 -13.83 -4.29 8.76
N THR A 93 -14.48 -4.45 7.63
CA THR A 93 -13.98 -5.21 6.48
C THR A 93 -14.48 -4.58 5.19
N ASP A 94 -13.58 -4.46 4.21
CA ASP A 94 -13.91 -4.02 2.86
C ASP A 94 -13.09 -4.79 1.84
N THR A 95 -13.72 -5.15 0.72
CA THR A 95 -13.17 -6.02 -0.31
C THR A 95 -13.39 -5.40 -1.67
N LEU A 96 -12.34 -5.43 -2.49
CA LEU A 96 -12.39 -4.94 -3.85
C LEU A 96 -12.75 -6.06 -4.83
N ASP A 97 -13.25 -5.66 -5.99
CA ASP A 97 -13.33 -6.54 -7.15
C ASP A 97 -12.18 -6.15 -8.09
N ASN A 98 -11.01 -6.75 -7.88
CA ASN A 98 -9.77 -6.38 -8.57
C ASN A 98 -8.85 -7.59 -8.79
N PHE A 99 -7.88 -7.41 -9.70
CA PHE A 99 -6.72 -8.29 -9.85
C PHE A 99 -5.45 -7.55 -9.37
N VAL A 100 -4.65 -8.22 -8.53
CA VAL A 100 -3.42 -7.64 -7.95
C VAL A 100 -2.38 -7.35 -9.04
N ASP A 101 -2.33 -8.21 -10.05
CA ASP A 101 -1.44 -8.13 -11.21
C ASP A 101 -1.74 -6.92 -12.11
N GLU A 102 -2.96 -6.38 -12.06
CA GLU A 102 -3.33 -5.12 -12.70
C GLU A 102 -2.99 -3.92 -11.79
N CYS A 103 -3.38 -4.02 -10.52
CA CYS A 103 -3.11 -2.99 -9.52
C CYS A 103 -3.14 -3.59 -8.11
N ASP A 104 -2.05 -3.39 -7.36
CA ASP A 104 -1.96 -3.79 -5.96
C ASP A 104 -2.39 -2.62 -5.08
N TYR A 105 -3.55 -2.70 -4.43
CA TYR A 105 -4.10 -1.63 -3.59
C TYR A 105 -3.50 -1.59 -2.18
N VAL A 106 -2.59 -2.51 -1.84
CA VAL A 106 -2.08 -2.68 -0.47
C VAL A 106 -0.57 -2.92 -0.48
N LEU A 107 0.19 -1.85 -0.66
CA LEU A 107 1.66 -1.85 -0.57
C LEU A 107 2.18 -1.39 0.79
N GLY A 108 1.43 -0.54 1.50
CA GLY A 108 1.77 -0.13 2.86
C GLY A 108 0.81 0.92 3.41
N GLN A 109 1.06 1.38 4.63
CA GLN A 109 0.29 2.44 5.27
C GLN A 109 0.91 3.82 5.04
N LEU A 110 0.07 4.81 4.72
CA LEU A 110 0.45 6.21 4.59
C LEU A 110 0.09 6.99 5.87
N SER A 111 -1.13 6.83 6.36
CA SER A 111 -1.65 7.45 7.59
C SER A 111 -2.54 6.45 8.33
N ASP A 112 -3.00 6.81 9.53
CA ASP A 112 -3.85 5.95 10.37
C ASP A 112 -5.04 5.38 9.61
N SER A 113 -5.65 6.15 8.70
CA SER A 113 -6.82 5.69 7.96
C SER A 113 -6.55 5.34 6.50
N VAL A 114 -5.32 5.47 5.99
CA VAL A 114 -5.05 5.36 4.55
C VAL A 114 -3.95 4.33 4.27
N VAL A 115 -4.31 3.32 3.50
CA VAL A 115 -3.39 2.39 2.85
C VAL A 115 -3.10 2.88 1.44
N TRP A 116 -1.86 2.76 0.99
CA TRP A 116 -1.46 3.11 -0.36
C TRP A 116 -1.07 1.88 -1.16
N GLY A 117 -1.20 2.00 -2.47
CA GLY A 117 -0.87 0.98 -3.45
C GLY A 117 -0.55 1.58 -4.81
N GLY A 118 -0.62 0.76 -5.84
CA GLY A 118 -0.55 1.20 -7.22
C GLY A 118 -0.20 0.08 -8.19
N GLN A 119 0.09 0.47 -9.41
CA GLN A 119 0.55 -0.46 -10.43
C GLN A 119 1.95 -0.96 -10.10
N THR A 120 2.10 -2.27 -9.98
CA THR A 120 3.36 -2.92 -9.61
C THR A 120 3.95 -3.74 -10.75
N SER A 121 5.20 -4.15 -10.61
CA SER A 121 5.75 -5.24 -11.42
C SER A 121 5.31 -6.58 -10.85
N LEU A 122 4.91 -7.51 -11.73
CA LEU A 122 4.49 -8.88 -11.45
C LEU A 122 5.35 -9.62 -10.41
N TYR A 123 6.66 -9.32 -10.34
CA TYR A 123 7.61 -10.09 -9.53
C TYR A 123 8.09 -9.39 -8.25
N THR A 124 7.96 -8.06 -8.14
CA THR A 124 8.64 -7.31 -7.07
C THR A 124 7.69 -6.69 -6.05
N LYS A 125 6.37 -6.65 -6.32
CA LYS A 125 5.38 -5.89 -5.52
C LYS A 125 5.88 -4.47 -5.20
N VAL A 126 6.55 -3.87 -6.17
CA VAL A 126 7.08 -2.51 -6.10
C VAL A 126 6.35 -1.71 -7.15
N TRP A 127 5.93 -0.51 -6.77
CA TRP A 127 5.31 0.45 -7.67
C TRP A 127 6.22 0.75 -8.88
N LYS A 128 5.66 0.67 -10.09
CA LYS A 128 6.31 1.00 -11.36
C LYS A 128 5.64 2.16 -12.10
N GLY A 129 4.48 2.60 -11.61
CA GLY A 129 3.69 3.64 -12.22
C GLY A 129 2.98 3.21 -13.50
N PRO A 130 2.17 4.12 -14.06
CA PRO A 130 1.97 5.49 -13.58
C PRO A 130 0.90 5.62 -12.48
N LEU A 131 0.17 4.55 -12.14
CA LEU A 131 -0.95 4.64 -11.21
C LEU A 131 -0.53 4.42 -9.76
N MET A 132 -0.91 5.34 -8.86
CA MET A 132 -0.92 5.13 -7.41
C MET A 132 -2.36 5.08 -6.89
N THR A 133 -2.58 4.32 -5.84
CA THR A 133 -3.90 4.17 -5.21
C THR A 133 -3.84 4.53 -3.74
N PHE A 134 -4.93 5.11 -3.24
CA PHE A 134 -5.10 5.47 -1.84
C PHE A 134 -6.45 4.94 -1.37
N TRP A 135 -6.43 3.97 -0.47
CA TRP A 135 -7.61 3.34 0.11
C TRP A 135 -7.79 3.82 1.53
N LYS A 136 -8.73 4.76 1.71
CA LYS A 136 -9.13 5.22 3.03
C LYS A 136 -10.15 4.26 3.63
N ILE A 137 -9.94 3.85 4.88
CA ILE A 137 -10.87 2.99 5.61
C ILE A 137 -12.26 3.63 5.63
N GLY A 138 -13.27 2.86 5.19
CA GLY A 138 -14.65 3.29 5.07
C GLY A 138 -15.00 3.97 3.73
N GLU A 139 -14.04 4.13 2.82
CA GLU A 139 -14.23 4.77 1.51
C GLU A 139 -13.67 3.89 0.38
N LYS A 140 -14.15 4.14 -0.85
CA LYS A 140 -13.60 3.46 -2.03
C LYS A 140 -12.18 3.96 -2.33
N PRO A 141 -11.27 3.11 -2.83
CA PRO A 141 -9.95 3.54 -3.24
C PRO A 141 -10.01 4.63 -4.31
N ILE A 142 -9.15 5.64 -4.16
CA ILE A 142 -8.91 6.68 -5.17
C ILE A 142 -7.69 6.27 -5.98
N VAL A 143 -7.84 6.27 -7.30
CA VAL A 143 -6.75 6.00 -8.25
C VAL A 143 -6.26 7.32 -8.83
N LYS A 144 -4.95 7.54 -8.80
CA LYS A 144 -4.28 8.74 -9.31
C LYS A 144 -3.24 8.35 -10.35
N ASN A 145 -3.24 9.05 -11.47
CA ASN A 145 -2.13 9.01 -12.42
C ASN A 145 -1.03 9.95 -11.93
N ILE A 146 0.19 9.43 -11.82
CA ILE A 146 1.34 10.12 -11.25
C ILE A 146 2.39 10.34 -12.33
N SER A 147 2.71 11.60 -12.59
CA SER A 147 3.88 11.99 -13.38
C SER A 147 5.15 11.86 -12.53
N VAL A 148 6.28 11.58 -13.17
CA VAL A 148 7.57 11.44 -12.50
C VAL A 148 8.53 12.50 -13.00
N GLU A 149 9.14 13.21 -12.06
CA GLU A 149 10.13 14.24 -12.34
C GLU A 149 11.39 14.01 -11.47
N THR A 150 12.51 14.59 -11.88
CA THR A 150 13.74 14.56 -11.08
C THR A 150 14.29 15.98 -10.91
N GLU A 151 14.83 16.27 -9.73
CA GLU A 151 15.46 17.54 -9.39
C GLU A 151 16.89 17.29 -8.87
N ARG A 152 17.89 17.84 -9.58
CA ARG A 152 19.31 17.80 -9.19
C ARG A 152 19.90 16.39 -9.02
N CYS A 153 19.24 15.38 -9.58
CA CYS A 153 19.68 13.98 -9.64
C CYS A 153 19.10 13.31 -10.90
N SER A 154 19.69 12.19 -11.32
CA SER A 154 19.30 11.49 -12.57
C SER A 154 18.89 10.04 -12.35
N GLN A 155 19.35 9.39 -11.28
CA GLN A 155 18.98 8.00 -10.99
C GLN A 155 17.91 7.95 -9.90
N THR A 156 16.73 7.43 -10.26
CA THR A 156 15.59 7.23 -9.36
C THR A 156 15.69 5.89 -8.62
N PHE A 157 14.77 5.65 -7.69
CA PHE A 157 14.71 4.41 -6.91
C PHE A 157 13.28 3.85 -6.84
N PHE A 158 13.17 2.62 -6.36
CA PHE A 158 11.91 1.94 -6.14
C PHE A 158 11.19 2.44 -4.89
N VAL A 159 9.91 2.75 -5.02
CA VAL A 159 9.09 3.19 -3.89
C VAL A 159 8.85 2.00 -2.94
N LYS A 160 9.23 2.17 -1.67
CA LYS A 160 9.02 1.17 -0.62
C LYS A 160 8.19 1.71 0.54
N ASN A 161 8.42 2.95 0.94
CA ASN A 161 7.71 3.58 2.05
C ASN A 161 7.19 4.95 1.63
N MET A 162 6.03 5.31 2.18
CA MET A 162 5.46 6.65 2.10
C MET A 162 5.12 7.13 3.51
N ARG A 163 5.41 8.39 3.79
CA ARG A 163 5.11 9.03 5.08
C ARG A 163 4.60 10.44 4.83
N SER A 164 3.77 10.94 5.74
CA SER A 164 3.43 12.37 5.77
C SER A 164 4.70 13.21 5.84
N TRP A 165 4.69 14.32 5.11
CA TRP A 165 5.81 15.24 5.00
C TRP A 165 5.36 16.70 5.15
N ILE A 166 6.33 17.60 5.08
CA ILE A 166 6.14 19.05 5.24
C ILE A 166 5.20 19.58 4.15
N GLU A 167 4.46 20.64 4.45
CA GLU A 167 3.53 21.29 3.50
C GLU A 167 2.44 20.34 2.96
N GLU A 168 1.96 19.42 3.79
CA GLU A 168 0.92 18.43 3.42
C GLU A 168 1.31 17.51 2.26
N THR A 169 2.61 17.43 1.95
CA THR A 169 3.14 16.51 0.94
C THR A 169 3.44 15.13 1.53
N ILE A 170 3.87 14.20 0.68
CA ILE A 170 4.24 12.84 1.09
C ILE A 170 5.69 12.59 0.71
N ILE A 171 6.52 12.20 1.68
CA ILE A 171 7.88 11.74 1.41
C ILE A 171 7.84 10.28 1.00
N VAL A 172 8.60 9.96 -0.03
CA VAL A 172 8.68 8.64 -0.65
C VAL A 172 10.12 8.16 -0.57
N LEU A 173 10.31 6.95 -0.04
CA LEU A 173 11.62 6.38 0.29
C LEU A 173 11.78 4.97 -0.28
N SER A 174 13.04 4.60 -0.58
CA SER A 174 13.46 3.21 -0.78
C SER A 174 14.30 2.75 0.41
N GLU A 175 14.67 1.46 0.44
CA GLU A 175 15.67 0.97 1.38
C GLU A 175 16.99 1.73 1.22
N LYS A 176 17.42 2.38 2.31
CA LYS A 176 18.69 3.14 2.41
C LYS A 176 18.82 4.28 1.39
N SER A 177 17.74 4.73 0.75
CA SER A 177 17.83 5.77 -0.28
C SER A 177 18.43 7.07 0.24
N LEU A 178 18.13 7.43 1.49
CA LEU A 178 18.67 8.62 2.14
C LEU A 178 20.20 8.65 2.17
N ARG A 179 20.86 7.49 2.19
CA ARG A 179 22.33 7.36 2.24
C ARG A 179 22.99 7.35 0.86
N TYR A 180 22.21 7.35 -0.22
CA TYR A 180 22.76 7.33 -1.58
C TYR A 180 23.58 8.60 -1.88
N GLY A 181 24.59 8.45 -2.73
CA GLY A 181 25.47 9.53 -3.19
C GLY A 181 25.59 9.57 -4.71
N GLY A 182 26.57 10.31 -5.22
CA GLY A 182 26.85 10.35 -6.67
C GLY A 182 25.81 11.16 -7.44
N ASP A 183 25.07 10.52 -8.34
CA ASP A 183 23.97 11.10 -9.13
C ASP A 183 22.58 10.54 -8.76
N THR A 184 22.54 9.65 -7.77
CA THR A 184 21.32 9.02 -7.31
C THR A 184 20.52 9.97 -6.42
N CYS A 185 19.20 9.98 -6.63
CA CYS A 185 18.25 10.69 -5.79
C CYS A 185 18.14 10.02 -4.42
N GLN A 186 17.93 10.80 -3.36
CA GLN A 186 17.94 10.31 -1.98
C GLN A 186 16.54 10.09 -1.42
N TYR A 187 15.59 10.91 -1.87
CA TYR A 187 14.17 10.80 -1.52
C TYR A 187 13.34 11.30 -2.70
N ALA A 188 12.02 11.16 -2.61
CA ALA A 188 11.08 11.81 -3.50
C ALA A 188 9.95 12.44 -2.71
N VAL A 189 9.31 13.45 -3.28
CA VAL A 189 8.12 14.10 -2.71
C VAL A 189 6.97 13.88 -3.67
N LEU A 190 5.88 13.35 -3.15
CA LEU A 190 4.63 13.17 -3.87
C LEU A 190 3.67 14.30 -3.48
N ASP A 191 3.30 15.09 -4.48
CA ASP A 191 2.19 16.03 -4.43
C ASP A 191 0.95 15.35 -5.02
N THR A 192 -0.03 15.04 -4.18
CA THR A 192 -1.26 14.34 -4.58
C THR A 192 -2.30 15.24 -5.26
N VAL A 193 -2.16 16.56 -5.10
CA VAL A 193 -2.99 17.58 -5.76
C VAL A 193 -2.51 17.76 -7.19
N ALA A 194 -1.21 17.98 -7.38
CA ALA A 194 -0.59 18.07 -8.70
C ALA A 194 -0.54 16.71 -9.42
N GLY A 195 -0.47 15.61 -8.67
CA GLY A 195 -0.29 14.27 -9.23
C GLY A 195 1.14 14.05 -9.73
N THR A 196 2.13 14.59 -9.02
CA THR A 196 3.54 14.55 -9.41
C THR A 196 4.39 13.94 -8.31
N LEU A 197 5.25 12.99 -8.68
CA LEU A 197 6.31 12.45 -7.84
C LEU A 197 7.66 13.01 -8.30
N THR A 198 8.23 13.91 -7.50
CA THR A 198 9.51 14.55 -7.80
C THR A 198 10.62 13.89 -6.98
N PHE A 199 11.58 13.24 -7.63
CA PHE A 199 12.77 12.70 -7.00
C PHE A 199 13.81 13.79 -6.77
N LYS A 200 14.38 13.83 -5.57
CA LYS A 200 15.21 14.95 -5.12
C LYS A 200 16.50 14.46 -4.45
N ARG A 201 17.48 15.36 -4.42
CA ARG A 201 18.65 15.29 -3.55
C ARG A 201 18.36 16.01 -2.23
N LEU A 202 18.99 15.59 -1.13
CA LEU A 202 18.90 16.31 0.14
C LEU A 202 19.55 17.69 -0.02
N ASP A 203 18.74 18.73 0.18
CA ASP A 203 19.22 20.10 0.31
C ASP A 203 19.94 20.30 1.66
N GLU A 204 20.70 21.39 1.80
CA GLU A 204 21.52 21.65 3.00
C GLU A 204 20.74 21.55 4.31
N ASN A 205 19.50 22.05 4.34
CA ASN A 205 18.61 22.01 5.50
C ASN A 205 18.12 20.59 5.86
N LEU A 206 18.16 19.65 4.91
CA LEU A 206 17.75 18.26 5.10
C LEU A 206 18.93 17.28 5.10
N LYS A 207 20.17 17.73 4.89
CA LYS A 207 21.34 16.83 4.90
C LYS A 207 21.45 15.98 6.16
N TRP A 208 20.99 16.49 7.30
CA TRP A 208 21.03 15.77 8.56
C TRP A 208 20.21 14.47 8.54
N ILE A 209 19.17 14.36 7.70
CA ILE A 209 18.39 13.13 7.60
C ILE A 209 19.08 12.02 6.78
N GLN A 210 20.25 12.30 6.19
CA GLN A 210 21.02 11.32 5.43
C GLN A 210 21.36 10.06 6.24
N LYS A 211 21.51 10.19 7.56
CA LYS A 211 21.82 9.06 8.46
C LYS A 211 20.58 8.24 8.87
N CYS A 212 19.37 8.76 8.67
CA CYS A 212 18.14 8.12 9.09
C CYS A 212 17.84 6.86 8.28
N ASP A 213 17.18 5.90 8.92
CA ASP A 213 16.63 4.69 8.30
C ASP A 213 15.16 4.86 7.92
N ASP A 214 14.41 5.70 8.66
CA ASP A 214 13.05 6.14 8.31
C ASP A 214 12.86 7.60 8.76
N VAL A 215 11.99 8.35 8.06
CA VAL A 215 11.70 9.76 8.36
C VAL A 215 10.24 10.10 8.14
N ARG A 216 9.73 11.06 8.89
CA ARG A 216 8.35 11.55 8.79
C ARG A 216 8.27 12.99 9.28
N ALA A 217 7.29 13.76 8.80
CA ALA A 217 6.92 15.02 9.42
C ALA A 217 5.56 14.97 10.15
N TRP A 218 5.45 15.73 11.24
CA TRP A 218 4.18 16.13 11.85
C TRP A 218 4.12 17.66 11.86
N GLY A 219 3.30 18.23 10.97
CA GLY A 219 3.37 19.67 10.69
C GLY A 219 4.75 20.02 10.14
N ASP A 220 5.42 20.97 10.79
CA ASP A 220 6.77 21.43 10.41
C ASP A 220 7.90 20.63 11.09
N ASP A 221 7.57 19.77 12.06
CA ASP A 221 8.55 18.99 12.81
C ASP A 221 8.91 17.70 12.06
N VAL A 222 10.20 17.50 11.82
CA VAL A 222 10.73 16.32 11.13
C VAL A 222 11.34 15.36 12.14
N TYR A 223 10.84 14.13 12.11
CA TYR A 223 11.27 13.02 12.95
C TYR A 223 12.08 12.03 12.12
N CYS A 224 13.16 11.54 12.72
CA CYS A 224 14.15 10.67 12.11
C CYS A 224 14.39 9.47 13.02
N VAL A 225 14.24 8.27 12.48
CA VAL A 225 14.63 7.03 13.14
C VAL A 225 16.01 6.65 12.66
N ILE A 226 16.93 6.39 13.60
CA ILE A 226 18.26 5.85 13.34
C ILE A 226 18.33 4.50 14.03
N LEU A 227 18.63 3.46 13.27
CA LEU A 227 18.73 2.09 13.77
C LEU A 227 20.20 1.68 13.91
N ASP A 228 20.49 1.08 15.06
CA ASP A 228 21.70 0.33 15.34
C ASP A 228 21.35 -1.16 15.43
N ASN A 229 22.18 -2.02 14.85
CA ASN A 229 21.89 -3.46 14.76
C ASN A 229 21.82 -4.13 16.15
N GLU A 230 22.56 -3.59 17.13
CA GLU A 230 22.52 -4.04 18.52
C GLU A 230 21.43 -3.34 19.34
N GLY A 231 20.87 -2.25 18.80
CA GLY A 231 19.83 -1.44 19.41
C GLY A 231 20.27 -0.55 20.57
N GLU A 232 21.54 -0.63 20.96
CA GLU A 232 22.15 0.15 22.03
C GLU A 232 22.24 1.64 21.66
N ASN A 233 22.46 1.94 20.38
CA ASN A 233 22.63 3.30 19.89
C ASN A 233 21.52 3.77 18.93
N SER A 234 20.38 3.05 18.89
CA SER A 234 19.24 3.51 18.10
C SER A 234 18.58 4.72 18.75
N LEU A 235 18.19 5.67 17.91
CA LEU A 235 17.71 6.98 18.36
C LEU A 235 16.53 7.45 17.53
N ILE A 236 15.70 8.29 18.15
CA ILE A 236 14.72 9.09 17.45
C ILE A 236 15.11 10.55 17.64
N LEU A 237 15.30 11.26 16.53
CA LEU A 237 15.64 12.67 16.52
C LEU A 237 14.46 13.47 15.98
N LYS A 238 14.23 14.64 16.56
CA LYS A 238 13.37 15.71 16.06
C LYS A 238 14.25 16.89 15.64
N ASN A 239 14.04 17.42 14.45
CA ASN A 239 14.68 18.63 13.93
C ASN A 239 16.20 18.70 14.19
N ILE A 240 16.95 17.68 13.76
CA ILE A 240 18.42 17.53 13.89
C ILE A 240 18.91 17.20 15.31
N ASN A 241 18.51 18.00 16.30
CA ASN A 241 19.21 18.08 17.58
C ASN A 241 18.45 17.47 18.76
N ASP A 242 17.12 17.42 18.70
CA ASP A 242 16.31 17.01 19.84
C ASP A 242 16.17 15.50 19.84
N THR A 243 16.91 14.84 20.74
CA THR A 243 16.79 13.39 20.89
C THR A 243 15.59 13.09 21.76
N ILE A 244 14.64 12.33 21.22
CA ILE A 244 13.45 11.91 21.94
C ILE A 244 13.80 10.64 22.73
N SER A 245 13.52 10.66 24.03
CA SER A 245 13.75 9.51 24.88
C SER A 245 12.81 8.37 24.47
N THR A 246 13.38 7.19 24.23
CA THR A 246 12.60 5.98 24.01
C THR A 246 12.43 5.24 25.33
N PRO A 247 11.24 4.68 25.61
CA PRO A 247 11.01 3.93 26.83
C PRO A 247 11.83 2.62 26.88
N ARG A 248 12.35 2.17 25.73
CA ARG A 248 13.10 0.91 25.56
C ARG A 248 14.17 1.06 24.46
N LYS A 249 15.21 0.24 24.55
CA LYS A 249 16.19 0.05 23.47
C LYS A 249 15.54 -0.71 22.31
N PHE A 250 15.98 -0.42 21.09
CA PHE A 250 15.38 -1.03 19.90
C PHE A 250 16.39 -1.18 18.77
N ALA A 251 16.40 -2.30 18.05
CA ALA A 251 17.30 -2.52 16.91
C ALA A 251 16.59 -2.48 15.55
N ILE A 252 15.26 -2.58 15.57
CA ILE A 252 14.40 -2.58 14.40
C ILE A 252 13.29 -1.58 14.67
N GLY A 253 12.89 -0.79 13.68
CA GLY A 253 11.80 0.15 13.86
C GLY A 253 11.49 0.93 12.60
N GLY A 254 10.56 1.85 12.74
CA GLY A 254 10.09 2.72 11.66
C GLY A 254 8.68 3.22 11.91
N PHE A 255 8.23 4.16 11.10
CA PHE A 255 6.89 4.74 11.22
C PHE A 255 5.84 3.87 10.53
N TRP A 256 4.66 3.78 11.15
CA TRP A 256 3.50 3.01 10.71
C TRP A 256 2.25 3.86 10.87
N GLY A 257 1.84 4.55 9.80
CA GLY A 257 0.88 5.64 9.97
C GLY A 257 1.44 6.63 11.00
N ASN A 258 0.60 7.10 11.91
CA ASN A 258 0.98 8.02 13.00
C ASN A 258 1.62 7.31 14.20
N MET A 259 1.83 6.00 14.11
CA MET A 259 2.50 5.22 15.14
C MET A 259 3.96 4.99 14.77
N ILE A 260 4.76 4.61 15.76
CA ILE A 260 6.12 4.15 15.56
C ILE A 260 6.27 2.74 16.11
N LYS A 261 6.92 1.87 15.36
CA LYS A 261 7.32 0.55 15.82
C LYS A 261 8.73 0.62 16.39
N LEU A 262 8.91 0.14 17.61
CA LEU A 262 10.20 0.01 18.29
C LEU A 262 10.39 -1.45 18.72
N SER A 263 11.24 -2.18 17.99
CA SER A 263 11.41 -3.63 18.09
C SER A 263 10.09 -4.37 17.91
N GLY A 264 9.49 -4.88 18.98
CA GLY A 264 8.19 -5.54 18.94
C GLY A 264 7.04 -4.65 19.38
N ASN A 265 7.30 -3.47 19.94
CA ASN A 265 6.24 -2.64 20.51
C ASN A 265 5.77 -1.60 19.49
N ILE A 266 4.46 -1.35 19.47
CA ILE A 266 3.85 -0.22 18.77
C ILE A 266 3.65 0.90 19.77
N CYS A 267 4.11 2.09 19.42
CA CYS A 267 4.17 3.23 20.30
C CYS A 267 3.57 4.47 19.63
N SER A 268 2.87 5.29 20.41
CA SER A 268 2.43 6.62 20.01
C SER A 268 3.50 7.65 20.37
N ILE A 269 3.54 8.75 19.60
CA ILE A 269 4.38 9.92 19.89
C ILE A 269 3.44 11.11 20.13
N HIS A 270 3.45 11.67 21.34
CA HIS A 270 2.64 12.81 21.73
C HIS A 270 3.51 13.79 22.53
N ASP A 271 3.54 15.07 22.13
CA ASP A 271 4.31 16.12 22.80
C ASP A 271 5.77 15.72 23.09
N ASP A 272 6.41 15.06 22.11
CA ASP A 272 7.78 14.53 22.20
C ASP A 272 7.99 13.46 23.29
N GLU A 273 6.92 12.87 23.80
CA GLU A 273 6.92 11.68 24.64
C GLU A 273 6.48 10.45 23.85
N ILE A 274 7.17 9.32 24.07
CA ILE A 274 6.87 8.05 23.41
C ILE A 274 6.26 7.09 24.42
N THR A 275 5.00 6.73 24.20
CA THR A 275 4.28 5.74 25.01
C THR A 275 4.08 4.48 24.18
N CYS A 276 4.56 3.34 24.68
CA CYS A 276 4.43 2.07 24.00
C CYS A 276 3.31 1.22 24.58
N SER A 277 2.62 0.49 23.71
CA SER A 277 1.74 -0.60 24.13
C SER A 277 2.57 -1.73 24.76
N ASP A 278 2.01 -2.38 25.79
CA ASP A 278 2.58 -3.57 26.41
C ASP A 278 2.51 -4.80 25.52
N VAL A 279 1.72 -4.76 24.45
CA VAL A 279 1.62 -5.83 23.46
C VAL A 279 2.90 -5.91 22.64
N ILE A 280 3.52 -7.09 22.60
CA ILE A 280 4.75 -7.34 21.84
C ILE A 280 4.43 -8.09 20.55
N TRP A 281 4.87 -7.53 19.44
CA TRP A 281 4.63 -8.00 18.09
C TRP A 281 5.91 -8.46 17.41
N TYR A 282 6.00 -9.76 17.13
CA TYR A 282 7.12 -10.35 16.37
C TYR A 282 6.65 -10.85 15.00
N GLY A 283 6.29 -9.94 14.10
CA GLY A 283 6.16 -10.26 12.67
C GLY A 283 4.74 -10.25 12.09
N ASN A 284 4.68 -10.32 10.77
CA ASN A 284 3.54 -9.95 9.90
C ASN A 284 2.26 -10.81 10.01
N GLU A 285 2.19 -11.79 10.91
CA GLU A 285 1.14 -12.82 10.89
C GLU A 285 0.13 -12.71 12.04
N LEU A 286 -1.14 -12.89 11.68
CA LEU A 286 -2.32 -12.84 12.55
C LEU A 286 -2.25 -13.88 13.70
N ALA A 287 -1.54 -14.99 13.50
CA ALA A 287 -1.39 -16.07 14.49
C ALA A 287 -0.77 -15.60 15.82
N ASN A 288 0.02 -14.52 15.80
CA ASN A 288 0.62 -13.97 17.02
C ASN A 288 -0.34 -13.10 17.84
N PHE A 289 -1.46 -12.64 17.27
CA PHE A 289 -2.47 -11.88 18.00
C PHE A 289 -3.45 -12.78 18.76
N HIS A 290 -3.66 -14.02 18.31
CA HIS A 290 -4.59 -14.96 18.95
C HIS A 290 -3.94 -15.91 19.97
N ARG A 291 -2.61 -15.92 20.13
CA ARG A 291 -1.89 -16.88 20.99
C ARG A 291 -1.16 -16.31 22.21
N GLN A 292 -1.24 -15.01 22.49
CA GLN A 292 -0.49 -14.38 23.59
C GLN A 292 -1.21 -14.36 24.95
N CYS A 293 -2.30 -15.11 25.12
CA CYS A 293 -2.95 -15.25 26.42
C CYS A 293 -3.27 -16.73 26.70
N ASP A 294 -2.24 -17.51 27.03
CA ASP A 294 -2.34 -18.74 27.83
C ASP A 294 -1.28 -18.67 28.95
#